data_AF-A0A9P6VZR6-F1
#
_entry.id   AF-A0A9P6VZR6-F1
#
_cell.length_a   1.000
_cell.length_b   1.000
_cell.length_c   1.000
_cell.angle_alpha   90.00
_cell.angle_beta   90.00
_cell.angle_gamma   90.00
#
_symmetry.space_group_name_H-M   'P 1'
#
loop_
_entity.id
_entity.type
_entity.pdbx_description
1 polymer ?
#
loop_
_entity_poly.entity_id
_entity_poly.type
_entity_poly.pdbx_seq_one_letter_code
_entity_poly.pdbx_strand_id
1 'polypeptide(L)'
;MYASQINSVHKLVCGERSHPFRLPPFSREEADVVLMCAALPIKGYEDALLKLQILKACGAQHSNQLDRILAALIGTSSSMHKEQNADVKNKVVHKLREMVAIDQCRQMRKIGMPPQVRVTTTVNSLTQGTPAIDELLPWHSLFCHRATANAPLAAARDELPAGFAQDELHKLVSLSLESLRNFLADALNDADVGSFARTVKVAVEEYTAV
;
A
#
# COMPACT_ATOMS: atom_id res chain seq x y z
N MET A 1 -27.60 2.04 -12.42
CA MET A 1 -26.92 2.89 -11.40
C MET A 1 -25.66 2.18 -10.96
N TYR A 2 -24.50 2.58 -11.50
CA TYR A 2 -23.22 1.98 -11.12
C TYR A 2 -22.65 2.75 -9.93
N ALA A 3 -22.92 2.28 -8.71
CA ALA A 3 -22.07 2.63 -7.60
C ALA A 3 -20.71 1.99 -7.89
N SER A 4 -19.73 2.81 -8.27
CA SER A 4 -18.32 2.43 -8.36
C SER A 4 -17.85 2.00 -6.98
N GLN A 5 -18.08 0.72 -6.66
CA GLN A 5 -17.41 0.07 -5.56
C GLN A 5 -15.92 0.11 -5.89
N ILE A 6 -15.21 1.02 -5.24
CA ILE A 6 -13.76 0.92 -5.06
C ILE A 6 -13.56 -0.39 -4.29
N ASN A 7 -13.50 -1.51 -5.03
CA ASN A 7 -13.04 -2.78 -4.49
C ASN A 7 -11.57 -2.57 -4.21
N SER A 8 -11.21 -2.49 -2.93
CA SER A 8 -9.81 -2.46 -2.55
C SER A 8 -9.13 -3.67 -3.20
N VAL A 9 -7.89 -3.49 -3.65
CA VAL A 9 -7.05 -4.57 -4.18
C VAL A 9 -7.06 -5.78 -3.23
N HIS A 10 -7.13 -5.51 -1.92
CA HIS A 10 -7.35 -6.51 -0.89
C HIS A 10 -8.62 -7.36 -1.07
N LYS A 11 -9.76 -6.77 -1.44
CA LYS A 11 -11.01 -7.49 -1.73
C LYS A 11 -10.96 -8.23 -3.08
N LEU A 12 -10.16 -7.76 -4.03
CA LEU A 12 -9.90 -8.49 -5.29
C LEU A 12 -9.08 -9.77 -5.05
N VAL A 13 -8.14 -9.76 -4.09
CA VAL A 13 -7.27 -10.92 -3.79
C VAL A 13 -7.87 -11.82 -2.71
N CYS A 14 -8.53 -11.26 -1.70
CA CYS A 14 -9.05 -12.01 -0.54
C CYS A 14 -10.57 -12.22 -0.57
N GLY A 15 -11.30 -11.66 -1.54
CA GLY A 15 -12.76 -11.79 -1.67
C GLY A 15 -13.53 -11.30 -0.43
N GLU A 16 -14.61 -12.01 -0.09
CA GLU A 16 -15.41 -11.77 1.14
C GLU A 16 -14.64 -12.05 2.44
N ARG A 17 -13.47 -12.68 2.35
CA ARG A 17 -12.66 -13.22 3.46
C ARG A 17 -11.45 -12.35 3.78
N SER A 18 -11.50 -11.10 3.36
CA SER A 18 -10.58 -10.07 3.81
C SER A 18 -10.64 -10.00 5.34
N HIS A 19 -9.65 -10.60 6.03
CA HIS A 19 -9.52 -10.46 7.48
C HIS A 19 -9.51 -8.97 7.79
N PRO A 20 -10.20 -8.45 8.83
CA PRO A 20 -10.29 -7.02 9.09
C PRO A 20 -8.89 -6.39 9.12
N PHE A 21 -8.50 -5.83 7.99
CA PHE A 21 -7.22 -5.17 7.84
C PHE A 21 -7.35 -3.85 8.57
N ARG A 22 -6.81 -3.83 9.79
CA ARG A 22 -6.63 -2.59 10.52
C ARG A 22 -5.40 -1.94 9.94
N LEU A 23 -5.62 -0.78 9.33
CA LEU A 23 -4.49 0.07 8.99
C LEU A 23 -3.75 0.40 10.29
N PRO A 24 -2.41 0.49 10.25
CA PRO A 24 -1.65 0.94 11.42
C PRO A 24 -2.18 2.31 11.88
N PRO A 25 -1.98 2.67 13.17
CA PRO A 25 -2.27 4.02 13.64
C PRO A 25 -1.59 5.07 12.76
N PHE A 26 -2.24 6.21 12.55
CA PHE A 26 -1.69 7.31 11.75
C PHE A 26 -0.33 7.74 12.30
N SER A 27 0.72 7.66 11.49
CA SER A 27 2.10 7.86 11.95
C SER A 27 2.58 9.31 11.76
N ARG A 28 3.74 9.65 12.33
CA ARG A 28 4.37 10.96 12.08
C ARG A 28 4.81 11.09 10.63
N GLU A 29 5.36 10.02 10.07
CA GLU A 29 5.82 9.96 8.68
C GLU A 29 4.67 10.22 7.70
N GLU A 30 3.48 9.65 7.97
CA GLU A 30 2.29 9.94 7.18
C GLU A 30 1.85 11.40 7.31
N ALA A 31 1.90 11.97 8.51
CA ALA A 31 1.61 13.39 8.74
C ALA A 31 2.58 14.29 7.95
N ASP A 32 3.87 13.95 7.93
CA ASP A 32 4.89 14.72 7.21
C ASP A 32 4.68 14.65 5.70
N VAL A 33 4.28 13.49 5.15
CA VAL A 33 3.91 13.37 3.73
C VAL A 33 2.70 14.27 3.39
N VAL A 34 1.67 14.29 4.24
CA VAL A 34 0.51 15.18 4.04
C VAL A 34 0.93 16.65 4.05
N LEU A 35 1.82 17.04 4.97
CA LEU A 35 2.38 18.39 5.02
C LEU A 35 3.12 18.73 3.73
N MET A 36 3.97 17.83 3.23
CA MET A 36 4.69 18.02 1.97
C MET A 36 3.72 18.23 0.80
N CYS A 37 2.70 17.39 0.66
CA CYS A 37 1.67 17.55 -0.38
C CYS A 37 0.97 18.91 -0.32
N ALA A 38 0.75 19.47 0.88
CA ALA A 38 0.10 20.76 1.06
C ALA A 38 1.06 21.98 0.99
N ALA A 39 2.36 21.77 1.21
CA ALA A 39 3.38 22.81 1.27
C ALA A 39 4.08 23.05 -0.07
N LEU A 40 4.13 22.05 -0.96
CA LEU A 40 4.81 22.18 -2.25
C LEU A 40 4.22 23.33 -3.11
N PRO A 41 5.05 23.98 -3.94
CA PRO A 41 4.58 24.98 -4.89
C PRO A 41 3.50 24.36 -5.78
N ILE A 42 2.40 25.08 -5.99
CA ILE A 42 1.33 24.63 -6.88
C ILE A 42 1.87 24.66 -8.31
N LYS A 43 2.11 23.49 -8.91
CA LYS A 43 2.60 23.39 -10.29
C LYS A 43 1.49 23.23 -11.32
N GLY A 44 0.23 23.09 -10.87
CA GLY A 44 -0.94 22.97 -11.73
C GLY A 44 -2.25 22.82 -10.97
N TYR A 45 -3.35 22.76 -11.71
CA TYR A 45 -4.72 22.66 -11.18
C TYR A 45 -4.90 21.51 -10.19
N GLU A 46 -4.35 20.34 -10.50
CA GLU A 46 -4.46 19.15 -9.66
C GLU A 46 -3.76 19.31 -8.30
N ASP A 47 -2.61 19.99 -8.25
CA ASP A 47 -1.89 20.25 -6.98
C ASP A 47 -2.65 21.25 -6.12
N ALA A 48 -3.26 22.26 -6.75
CA ALA A 48 -4.15 23.21 -6.07
C ALA A 48 -5.38 22.50 -5.49
N LEU A 49 -5.97 21.58 -6.27
CA LEU A 49 -7.13 20.81 -5.85
C LEU A 49 -6.80 19.87 -4.68
N LEU A 50 -5.68 19.15 -4.76
CA LEU A 50 -5.21 18.29 -3.67
C LEU A 50 -5.01 19.08 -2.38
N LYS A 51 -4.31 20.22 -2.46
CA LYS A 51 -4.09 21.12 -1.32
C LYS A 51 -5.41 21.60 -0.71
N LEU A 52 -6.36 22.03 -1.54
CA LEU A 52 -7.69 22.45 -1.08
C LEU A 52 -8.45 21.32 -0.39
N GLN A 53 -8.38 20.10 -0.93
CA GLN A 53 -9.03 18.93 -0.34
C GLN A 53 -8.39 18.54 1.01
N ILE A 54 -7.05 18.63 1.14
CA ILE A 54 -6.35 18.41 2.41
C ILE A 54 -6.79 19.43 3.46
N LEU A 55 -6.79 20.72 3.12
CA LEU A 55 -7.22 21.80 4.00
C LEU A 55 -8.66 21.57 4.47
N LYS A 56 -9.57 21.27 3.53
CA LYS A 56 -10.97 20.99 3.82
C LYS A 56 -11.16 19.77 4.72
N ALA A 57 -10.43 18.68 4.46
CA ALA A 57 -10.49 17.47 5.28
C ALA A 57 -10.01 17.72 6.71
N CYS A 58 -9.01 18.57 6.88
CA CYS A 58 -8.47 18.95 8.19
C CYS A 58 -9.28 20.05 8.89
N GLY A 59 -10.29 20.64 8.23
CA GLY A 59 -10.95 21.85 8.74
C GLY A 59 -10.02 23.06 8.84
N ALA A 60 -8.90 23.05 8.12
CA ALA A 60 -7.91 24.12 8.12
C ALA A 60 -8.27 25.18 7.07
N GLN A 61 -8.13 26.45 7.43
CA GLN A 61 -8.25 27.57 6.49
C GLN A 61 -6.93 27.83 5.76
N HIS A 62 -5.80 27.56 6.41
CA HIS A 62 -4.47 27.87 5.90
C HIS A 62 -3.45 26.74 6.20
N SER A 63 -2.43 26.60 5.34
CA SER A 63 -1.42 25.55 5.46
C SER A 63 -0.62 25.58 6.76
N ASN A 64 -0.43 26.76 7.36
CA ASN A 64 0.28 26.90 8.63
C ASN A 64 -0.48 26.29 9.83
N GLN A 65 -1.77 25.96 9.67
CA GLN A 65 -2.57 25.28 10.70
C GLN A 65 -2.39 23.75 10.65
N LEU A 66 -1.88 23.21 9.53
CA LEU A 66 -1.86 21.77 9.29
C LEU A 66 -0.94 21.01 10.25
N ASP A 67 0.24 21.53 10.57
CA ASP A 67 1.21 20.80 11.41
C ASP A 67 0.63 20.46 12.79
N ARG A 68 -0.02 21.44 13.43
CA ARG A 68 -0.72 21.21 14.71
C ARG A 68 -1.88 20.24 14.59
N ILE A 69 -2.68 20.35 13.52
CA ILE A 69 -3.85 19.47 13.32
C ILE A 69 -3.40 18.04 13.07
N LEU A 70 -2.38 17.83 12.23
CA LEU A 70 -1.85 16.52 11.90
C LEU A 70 -1.14 15.89 13.11
N ALA A 71 -0.43 16.67 13.92
CA ALA A 71 0.14 16.19 15.19
C ALA A 71 -0.94 15.63 16.13
N ALA A 72 -2.13 16.23 16.17
CA ALA A 72 -3.25 15.77 16.99
C ALA A 72 -3.97 14.51 16.44
N LEU A 73 -3.64 14.09 15.22
CA LEU A 73 -4.13 12.87 14.57
C LEU A 73 -3.16 11.70 14.72
N ILE A 74 -1.90 11.92 15.09
CA ILE A 74 -0.92 10.84 15.28
C ILE A 74 -1.42 9.84 16.33
N GLY A 75 -1.27 8.55 16.06
CA GLY A 75 -1.76 7.45 16.90
C GLY A 75 -3.24 7.12 16.72
N THR A 76 -3.95 7.83 15.83
CA THR A 76 -5.35 7.53 15.53
C THR A 76 -5.45 6.24 14.72
N SER A 77 -6.10 5.21 15.30
CA SER A 77 -6.30 3.90 14.68
C SER A 77 -7.54 3.88 13.78
N SER A 78 -7.36 3.70 12.47
CA SER A 78 -8.47 3.60 11.52
C SER A 78 -8.77 2.15 11.14
N SER A 79 -10.04 1.76 11.21
CA SER A 79 -10.56 0.54 10.59
C SER A 79 -10.91 0.80 9.12
N MET A 80 -10.66 -0.16 8.21
CA MET A 80 -11.16 -0.08 6.82
C MET A 80 -12.66 -0.38 6.70
N HIS A 81 -13.28 -0.90 7.75
CA HIS A 81 -14.73 -1.07 7.76
C HIS A 81 -15.40 0.30 7.91
N LYS A 82 -16.51 0.51 7.18
CA LYS A 82 -17.43 1.63 7.43
C LYS A 82 -18.07 1.41 8.80
N GLU A 83 -17.34 1.72 9.87
CA GLU A 83 -17.95 1.89 11.17
C GLU A 83 -18.87 3.09 11.05
N GLN A 84 -20.19 2.83 11.11
CA GLN A 84 -21.22 3.87 11.04
C GLN A 84 -21.02 4.92 12.15
N ASN A 85 -20.26 4.59 13.20
CA ASN A 85 -19.83 5.45 14.30
C ASN A 85 -18.32 5.73 14.36
N ALA A 86 -17.61 5.72 13.22
CA ALA A 86 -16.19 6.08 13.22
C ALA A 86 -15.98 7.49 13.78
N ASP A 87 -15.05 7.62 14.73
CA ASP A 87 -14.56 8.89 15.28
C ASP A 87 -14.24 9.88 14.15
N VAL A 88 -14.49 11.17 14.38
CA VAL A 88 -14.20 12.24 13.42
C VAL A 88 -12.74 12.18 12.99
N LYS A 89 -11.81 11.91 13.92
CA LYS A 89 -10.39 11.74 13.61
C LYS A 89 -10.12 10.59 12.64
N ASN A 90 -10.80 9.45 12.82
CA ASN A 90 -10.67 8.29 11.93
C ASN A 90 -11.11 8.63 10.50
N LYS A 91 -12.21 9.38 10.36
CA LYS A 91 -12.70 9.82 9.03
C LYS A 91 -11.71 10.75 8.34
N VAL A 92 -11.10 11.67 9.09
CA VAL A 92 -10.06 12.58 8.57
C VAL A 92 -8.84 11.78 8.14
N VAL A 93 -8.30 10.90 9.00
CA VAL A 93 -7.14 10.04 8.68
C VAL A 93 -7.38 9.20 7.44
N HIS A 94 -8.53 8.53 7.34
CA HIS A 94 -8.87 7.73 6.16
C HIS A 94 -8.91 8.59 4.90
N LYS A 95 -9.47 9.81 4.99
CA LYS A 95 -9.53 10.72 3.85
C LYS A 95 -8.15 11.22 3.43
N LEU A 96 -7.29 11.53 4.38
CA LEU A 96 -5.90 11.93 4.13
C LEU A 96 -5.11 10.81 3.43
N ARG A 97 -5.22 9.58 3.92
CA ARG A 97 -4.59 8.40 3.31
C ARG A 97 -5.07 8.17 1.87
N GLU A 98 -6.37 8.28 1.62
CA GLU A 98 -6.94 8.16 0.27
C GLU A 98 -6.35 9.22 -0.67
N MET A 99 -6.30 10.49 -0.24
CA MET A 99 -5.78 11.59 -1.06
C MET A 99 -4.29 11.43 -1.35
N VAL A 100 -3.49 11.08 -0.36
CA VAL A 100 -2.05 10.81 -0.54
C VAL A 100 -1.82 9.61 -1.47
N ALA A 101 -2.60 8.54 -1.32
CA ALA A 101 -2.49 7.37 -2.19
C ALA A 101 -2.84 7.70 -3.65
N ILE A 102 -3.89 8.49 -3.89
CA ILE A 102 -4.25 8.97 -5.23
C ILE A 102 -3.12 9.84 -5.80
N ASP A 103 -2.57 10.75 -4.99
CA ASP A 103 -1.47 11.60 -5.41
C ASP A 103 -0.23 10.78 -5.77
N GLN A 104 0.17 9.84 -4.92
CA GLN A 104 1.28 8.92 -5.19
C GLN A 104 1.04 8.14 -6.49
N CYS A 105 -0.17 7.62 -6.71
CA CYS A 105 -0.52 6.94 -7.97
C CYS A 105 -0.38 7.86 -9.19
N ARG A 106 -0.73 9.15 -9.05
CA ARG A 106 -0.57 10.14 -10.10
C ARG A 106 0.90 10.47 -10.35
N GLN A 107 1.70 10.66 -9.31
CA GLN A 107 3.14 10.90 -9.44
C GLN A 107 3.82 9.70 -10.09
N MET A 108 3.44 8.48 -9.71
CA MET A 108 3.90 7.23 -10.34
C MET A 108 3.57 7.21 -11.84
N ARG A 109 2.37 7.61 -12.27
CA ARG A 109 2.05 7.73 -13.71
C ARG A 109 2.95 8.73 -14.45
N LYS A 110 3.29 9.86 -13.83
CA LYS A 110 4.14 10.88 -14.45
C LYS A 110 5.56 10.39 -14.72
N ILE A 111 6.04 9.45 -13.92
CA ILE A 111 7.34 8.79 -14.11
C ILE A 111 7.22 7.48 -14.92
N GLY A 112 6.08 7.24 -15.57
CA GLY A 112 5.88 6.08 -16.44
C GLY A 112 5.58 4.78 -15.72
N MET A 113 5.26 4.79 -14.41
CA MET A 113 4.90 3.58 -13.66
C MET A 113 3.39 3.29 -13.73
N PRO A 114 2.97 2.02 -13.84
CA PRO A 114 1.59 1.67 -14.14
C PRO A 114 0.76 1.54 -12.85
N PRO A 115 -0.49 2.02 -12.81
CA PRO A 115 -1.35 1.87 -11.65
C PRO A 115 -2.10 0.53 -11.72
N GLN A 116 -1.92 -0.30 -10.70
CA GLN A 116 -2.86 -1.34 -10.25
C GLN A 116 -3.09 -2.60 -11.11
N VAL A 117 -2.71 -2.65 -12.40
CA VAL A 117 -2.98 -3.85 -13.23
C VAL A 117 -2.08 -5.04 -12.90
N ARG A 118 -0.98 -4.84 -12.17
CA ARG A 118 0.00 -5.91 -11.90
C ARG A 118 -0.15 -6.64 -10.57
N VAL A 119 -1.09 -6.27 -9.68
CA VAL A 119 -1.14 -6.91 -8.35
C VAL A 119 -1.49 -8.40 -8.45
N THR A 120 -2.56 -8.74 -9.17
CA THR A 120 -2.95 -10.13 -9.40
C THR A 120 -1.85 -10.88 -10.15
N THR A 121 -1.19 -10.24 -11.11
CA THR A 121 -0.03 -10.83 -11.79
C THR A 121 1.12 -11.11 -10.82
N THR A 122 1.49 -10.16 -9.94
CA THR A 122 2.56 -10.34 -8.96
C THR A 122 2.24 -11.47 -7.99
N VAL A 123 1.02 -11.52 -7.44
CA VAL A 123 0.62 -12.62 -6.55
C VAL A 123 0.65 -13.94 -7.32
N ASN A 124 0.05 -14.02 -8.51
CA ASN A 124 0.03 -15.23 -9.32
C ASN A 124 1.43 -15.72 -9.70
N SER A 125 2.35 -14.80 -10.03
CA SER A 125 3.74 -15.14 -10.33
C SER A 125 4.48 -15.66 -9.10
N LEU A 126 4.25 -15.07 -7.93
CA LEU A 126 4.86 -15.53 -6.67
C LEU A 126 4.30 -16.86 -6.18
N THR A 127 3.02 -17.14 -6.45
CA THR A 127 2.35 -18.37 -6.03
C THR A 127 2.30 -19.43 -7.13
N GLN A 128 2.97 -19.21 -8.26
CA GLN A 128 2.95 -20.19 -9.35
C GLN A 128 3.59 -21.50 -8.89
N GLY A 129 2.86 -22.61 -9.04
CA GLY A 129 3.34 -23.93 -8.65
C GLY A 129 3.33 -24.19 -7.13
N THR A 130 2.73 -23.30 -6.33
CA THR A 130 2.53 -23.60 -4.91
C THR A 130 1.47 -24.69 -4.71
N PRO A 131 1.62 -25.57 -3.71
CA PRO A 131 0.53 -26.46 -3.31
C PRO A 131 -0.69 -25.66 -2.86
N ALA A 132 -1.89 -26.24 -3.03
CA ALA A 132 -3.10 -25.64 -2.49
C ALA A 132 -2.98 -25.55 -0.95
N ILE A 133 -3.31 -24.38 -0.42
CA ILE A 133 -3.43 -24.15 1.03
C ILE A 133 -4.85 -23.72 1.33
N ASP A 134 -5.27 -23.90 2.58
CA ASP A 134 -6.56 -23.39 3.01
C ASP A 134 -6.56 -21.85 2.94
N GLU A 135 -7.31 -21.33 1.98
CA GLU A 135 -7.45 -19.91 1.76
C GLU A 135 -8.12 -19.17 2.93
N LEU A 136 -8.74 -19.91 3.86
CA LEU A 136 -9.35 -19.39 5.09
C LEU A 136 -8.32 -19.10 6.19
N LEU A 137 -7.08 -19.57 6.05
CA LEU A 137 -6.06 -19.34 7.06
C LEU A 137 -5.74 -17.84 7.18
N PRO A 138 -5.71 -17.27 8.41
CA PRO A 138 -5.25 -15.90 8.62
C PRO A 138 -3.86 -15.64 8.02
N TRP A 139 -3.02 -16.68 8.01
CA TRP A 139 -1.70 -16.67 7.38
C TRP A 139 -1.77 -16.37 5.88
N HIS A 140 -2.69 -17.01 5.14
CA HIS A 140 -2.85 -16.80 3.70
C HIS A 140 -3.29 -15.36 3.39
N SER A 141 -4.18 -14.79 4.21
CA SER A 141 -4.57 -13.39 4.09
C SER A 141 -3.38 -12.45 4.31
N LEU A 142 -2.58 -12.67 5.36
CA LEU A 142 -1.38 -11.90 5.66
C LEU A 142 -0.32 -12.02 4.56
N PHE A 143 -0.14 -13.21 3.98
CA PHE A 143 0.71 -13.43 2.82
C PHE A 143 0.28 -12.54 1.64
N CYS A 144 -0.99 -12.61 1.25
CA CYS A 144 -1.54 -11.85 0.13
C CYS A 144 -1.35 -10.33 0.30
N HIS A 145 -1.49 -9.82 1.52
CA HIS A 145 -1.20 -8.41 1.83
C HIS A 145 0.26 -8.04 1.58
N ARG A 146 1.18 -8.84 2.12
CA ARG A 146 2.62 -8.61 2.01
C ARG A 146 3.08 -8.71 0.55
N ALA A 147 2.58 -9.70 -0.19
CA ALA A 147 2.85 -9.84 -1.62
C ALA A 147 2.30 -8.65 -2.43
N THR A 148 1.07 -8.23 -2.15
CA THR A 148 0.41 -7.10 -2.82
C THR A 148 1.13 -5.77 -2.57
N ALA A 149 1.63 -5.54 -1.35
CA ALA A 149 2.35 -4.32 -1.00
C ALA A 149 3.62 -4.10 -1.85
N ASN A 150 4.17 -5.18 -2.41
CA ASN A 150 5.37 -5.14 -3.26
C ASN A 150 5.06 -4.92 -4.75
N ALA A 151 3.82 -5.10 -5.19
CA ALA A 151 3.43 -5.03 -6.61
C ALA A 151 3.77 -3.68 -7.31
N PRO A 152 3.65 -2.50 -6.65
CA PRO A 152 4.04 -1.23 -7.29
C PRO A 152 5.54 -1.12 -7.58
N LEU A 153 6.39 -1.63 -6.67
CA LEU A 153 7.86 -1.61 -6.83
C LEU A 153 8.32 -2.63 -7.87
N ALA A 154 7.68 -3.81 -7.89
CA ALA A 154 7.81 -4.81 -8.93
C ALA A 154 7.50 -4.25 -10.33
N ALA A 155 6.40 -3.50 -10.45
CA ALA A 155 6.01 -2.85 -11.69
C ALA A 155 6.99 -1.77 -12.15
N ALA A 156 7.59 -1.03 -11.21
CA ALA A 156 8.60 -0.01 -11.48
C ALA A 156 9.81 -0.58 -12.22
N ARG A 157 10.28 -1.75 -11.78
CA ARG A 157 11.50 -2.39 -12.29
C ARG A 157 11.39 -2.76 -13.76
N ASP A 158 10.26 -3.34 -14.15
CA ASP A 158 10.07 -3.83 -15.52
C ASP A 158 9.88 -2.69 -16.53
N GLU A 159 9.63 -1.46 -16.07
CA GLU A 159 9.26 -0.32 -16.92
C GLU A 159 10.30 0.82 -16.90
N LEU A 160 11.34 0.72 -16.06
CA LEU A 160 12.40 1.71 -16.05
C LEU A 160 13.36 1.52 -17.24
N PRO A 161 13.68 2.60 -17.99
CA PRO A 161 14.66 2.53 -19.07
C PRO A 161 16.02 2.08 -18.55
N ALA A 162 16.75 1.29 -19.36
CA ALA A 162 18.12 0.91 -19.04
C ALA A 162 18.98 2.16 -18.76
N GLY A 163 19.60 2.22 -17.58
CA GLY A 163 20.46 3.34 -17.14
C GLY A 163 19.87 4.27 -16.08
N PHE A 164 18.60 4.11 -15.69
CA PHE A 164 18.02 4.83 -14.54
C PHE A 164 18.26 4.06 -13.24
N ALA A 165 19.09 4.59 -12.33
CA ALA A 165 19.31 4.18 -10.93
C ALA A 165 18.87 2.75 -10.53
N GLN A 166 19.26 1.75 -11.33
CA GLN A 166 18.77 0.37 -11.17
C GLN A 166 19.19 -0.17 -9.81
N ASP A 167 20.39 0.20 -9.34
CA ASP A 167 20.91 -0.16 -8.03
C ASP A 167 20.04 0.38 -6.87
N GLU A 168 19.56 1.63 -6.95
CA GLU A 168 18.70 2.21 -5.92
C GLU A 168 17.32 1.56 -5.91
N LEU A 169 16.76 1.28 -7.09
CA LEU A 169 15.50 0.55 -7.20
C LEU A 169 15.65 -0.89 -6.69
N HIS A 170 16.72 -1.60 -7.05
CA HIS A 170 16.97 -2.96 -6.56
C HIS A 170 17.11 -2.98 -5.05
N LYS A 171 17.79 -1.97 -4.47
CA LYS A 171 17.86 -1.80 -3.02
C LYS A 171 16.46 -1.57 -2.41
N LEU A 172 15.63 -0.72 -3.01
CA LEU A 172 14.27 -0.46 -2.54
C LEU A 172 13.37 -1.71 -2.64
N VAL A 173 13.44 -2.44 -3.74
CA VAL A 173 12.72 -3.71 -3.96
C VAL A 173 13.19 -4.78 -2.95
N SER A 174 14.49 -4.88 -2.70
CA SER A 174 15.01 -5.85 -1.73
C SER A 174 14.59 -5.53 -0.30
N LEU A 175 14.59 -4.25 0.09
CA LEU A 175 14.10 -3.78 1.38
C LEU A 175 12.59 -3.99 1.53
N SER A 176 11.81 -3.72 0.48
CA SER A 176 10.36 -3.90 0.54
C SER A 176 9.96 -5.39 0.65
N LEU A 177 10.74 -6.28 0.04
CA LEU A 177 10.54 -7.73 0.10
C LEU A 177 11.11 -8.38 1.37
N GLU A 178 11.97 -7.71 2.13
CA GLU A 178 12.55 -8.25 3.37
C GLU A 178 11.48 -8.69 4.36
N SER A 179 10.42 -7.89 4.52
CA SER A 179 9.29 -8.22 5.37
C SER A 179 8.51 -9.47 4.90
N LEU A 180 8.46 -9.71 3.58
CA LEU A 180 7.86 -10.93 3.02
C LEU A 180 8.78 -12.13 3.19
N ARG A 181 10.10 -11.98 2.98
CA ARG A 181 11.09 -13.05 3.19
C ARG A 181 11.09 -13.55 4.63
N ASN A 182 11.10 -12.64 5.60
CA ASN A 182 11.08 -13.01 7.01
C ASN A 182 9.77 -13.73 7.36
N PHE A 183 8.63 -13.22 6.89
CA PHE A 183 7.33 -13.87 7.09
C PHE A 183 7.26 -15.29 6.50
N LEU A 184 7.86 -15.52 5.32
CA LEU A 184 7.96 -16.85 4.72
C LEU A 184 8.93 -17.75 5.48
N ALA A 185 10.05 -17.21 5.98
CA ALA A 185 11.04 -17.94 6.76
C ALA A 185 10.45 -18.50 8.07
N ASP A 186 9.64 -17.71 8.76
CA ASP A 186 8.96 -18.11 10.00
C ASP A 186 7.99 -19.28 9.77
N ALA A 187 7.46 -19.40 8.56
CA ALA A 187 6.48 -20.42 8.19
C ALA A 187 7.09 -21.72 7.64
N LEU A 188 8.41 -21.82 7.43
CA LEU A 188 9.02 -22.94 6.70
C LEU A 188 8.78 -24.30 7.37
N ASN A 189 8.73 -24.35 8.69
CA ASN A 189 8.52 -25.58 9.46
C ASN A 189 7.06 -25.81 9.86
N ASP A 190 6.16 -24.91 9.44
CA ASP A 190 4.74 -25.04 9.71
C ASP A 190 4.14 -26.19 8.89
N ALA A 191 3.31 -27.03 9.53
CA ALA A 191 2.74 -28.21 8.91
C ALA A 191 1.69 -27.87 7.84
N ASP A 192 0.99 -26.74 8.00
CA ASP A 192 -0.13 -26.35 7.15
C ASP A 192 0.33 -25.47 5.98
N VAL A 193 1.31 -24.59 6.21
CA VAL A 193 1.76 -23.60 5.21
C VAL A 193 3.21 -23.74 4.77
N GLY A 194 4.03 -24.60 5.40
CA GLY A 194 5.47 -24.61 5.15
C GLY A 194 5.89 -25.04 3.75
N SER A 195 5.10 -25.90 3.09
CA SER A 195 5.34 -26.28 1.70
C SER A 195 5.09 -25.11 0.73
N PHE A 196 4.00 -24.37 0.96
CA PHE A 196 3.69 -23.14 0.22
C PHE A 196 4.77 -22.07 0.46
N ALA A 197 5.15 -21.85 1.72
CA ALA A 197 6.15 -20.85 2.09
C ALA A 197 7.51 -21.12 1.43
N ARG A 198 7.93 -22.39 1.32
CA ARG A 198 9.15 -22.78 0.59
C ARG A 198 9.10 -22.39 -0.88
N THR A 199 8.03 -22.76 -1.60
CA THR A 199 7.89 -22.47 -3.03
C THR A 199 7.88 -20.96 -3.29
N VAL A 200 7.11 -20.21 -2.51
CA VAL A 200 7.06 -18.74 -2.66
C VAL A 200 8.40 -18.10 -2.30
N LYS A 201 9.10 -18.59 -1.27
CA LYS A 201 10.41 -18.04 -0.89
C LYS A 201 11.42 -18.14 -2.04
N VAL A 202 11.45 -19.27 -2.75
CA VAL A 202 12.28 -19.44 -3.96
C VAL A 202 11.90 -18.41 -5.02
N ALA A 203 10.60 -18.25 -5.31
CA ALA A 203 10.13 -17.25 -6.28
C ALA A 203 10.52 -15.82 -5.87
N VAL A 204 10.44 -15.47 -4.58
CA VAL A 204 10.87 -14.16 -4.06
C VAL A 204 12.39 -13.97 -4.19
N GLU A 205 13.19 -15.01 -3.95
CA GLU A 205 14.65 -14.96 -4.09
C GLU A 205 15.06 -14.76 -5.56
N GLU A 206 14.50 -15.56 -6.47
CA GLU A 206 14.68 -15.42 -7.93
C GLU A 206 14.24 -14.03 -8.42
N TYR A 207 13.15 -13.51 -7.87
CA TYR A 207 12.66 -12.18 -8.17
C TYR A 207 13.66 -11.08 -7.78
N THR A 208 14.62 -11.36 -6.89
CA THR A 208 15.58 -10.36 -6.38
C THR A 208 17.04 -10.62 -6.75
N ALA A 209 17.32 -11.71 -7.48
CA ALA A 209 18.68 -12.14 -7.85
C ALA A 209 19.19 -11.54 -9.17
N VAL A 210 18.38 -10.70 -9.84
CA VAL A 210 18.74 -9.96 -11.06
C VAL A 210 19.09 -8.54 -10.68
#